data_AF-A0A9E0WYX4-F1
#
_entry.id   AF-A0A9E0WYX4-F1
#
_cell.length_a   1.000
_cell.length_b   1.000
_cell.length_c   1.000
_cell.angle_alpha   90.00
_cell.angle_beta   90.00
_cell.angle_gamma   90.00
#
_symmetry.space_group_name_H-M   'P 1'
#
loop_
_entity.id
_entity.type
_entity.pdbx_description
1 polymer ?
#
loop_
_entity_poly.entity_id
_entity_poly.type
_entity_poly.pdbx_seq_one_letter_code
_entity_poly.pdbx_strand_id
1 'polypeptide(L)' 'MHDEQTLEQMRRRLLDLQAALCELRDELCKMSLSLHDHAFLTDTQAFALARDEASALFRRMR' A
#
# COMPACT_ATOMS: atom_id res chain seq x y z
N MET A 1 -41.09 6.90 19.70
CA MET A 1 -40.47 8.17 20.13
C MET A 1 -39.07 7.99 20.70
N HIS A 2 -38.83 7.40 21.89
CA HIS A 2 -37.46 7.27 22.45
C HIS A 2 -36.60 6.20 21.76
N ASP A 3 -37.21 5.07 21.35
CA ASP A 3 -36.49 4.01 20.64
C ASP A 3 -36.09 4.43 19.21
N GLU A 4 -36.92 5.24 18.55
CA GLU A 4 -36.63 5.77 17.20
C GLU A 4 -35.44 6.72 17.21
N GLN A 5 -35.33 7.59 18.22
CA GLN A 5 -34.15 8.46 18.38
C GLN A 5 -32.88 7.66 18.62
N THR A 6 -32.98 6.57 19.40
CA THR A 6 -31.85 5.67 19.67
C THR A 6 -31.40 4.94 18.41
N LEU A 7 -32.35 4.43 17.62
CA LEU A 7 -32.08 3.78 16.33
C LEU A 7 -31.45 4.75 15.32
N GLU A 8 -31.92 6.00 15.28
CA GLU A 8 -31.35 7.02 14.39
C GLU A 8 -29.91 7.39 14.78
N GLN A 9 -29.62 7.48 16.08
CA GLN A 9 -28.26 7.69 16.57
C GLN A 9 -27.33 6.52 16.23
N MET A 10 -27.79 5.27 16.38
CA MET A 10 -27.02 4.09 15.98
C MET A 10 -26.76 4.09 14.47
N ARG A 11 -27.76 4.43 13.67
CA ARG A 11 -27.62 4.53 12.21
C ARG A 11 -26.58 5.57 11.81
N ARG A 12 -26.57 6.74 12.45
CA ARG A 12 -25.55 7.78 12.19
C ARG A 12 -24.15 7.28 12.55
N ARG A 13 -23.98 6.66 13.73
CA ARG A 13 -22.69 6.07 14.13
C ARG A 13 -22.20 5.00 13.16
N LEU A 14 -23.10 4.16 12.64
CA LEU A 14 -22.74 3.14 11.65
C LEU A 14 -22.28 3.77 10.33
N LEU A 15 -22.93 4.84 9.88
CA LEU A 15 -22.52 5.58 8.68
C LEU A 15 -21.16 6.26 8.87
N ASP A 16 -20.92 6.86 10.03
CA ASP A 16 -19.64 7.50 10.35
C ASP A 16 -18.50 6.47 10.38
N LEU A 17 -18.74 5.30 10.99
CA LEU A 17 -17.77 4.19 10.98
C LEU A 17 -17.53 3.66 9.56
N GLN A 18 -18.57 3.55 8.74
CA GLN A 18 -18.44 3.12 7.36
C GLN A 18 -17.59 4.11 6.54
N ALA A 19 -17.79 5.42 6.73
CA ALA A 19 -16.99 6.45 6.08
C ALA A 19 -15.50 6.35 6.49
N ALA A 20 -15.22 6.24 7.79
CA ALA A 20 -13.86 6.08 8.29
C ALA A 20 -13.16 4.81 7.76
N LEU A 21 -13.89 3.69 7.64
CA LEU A 21 -13.36 2.46 7.06
C LEU A 21 -13.05 2.60 5.57
N CYS A 22 -13.88 3.34 4.81
CA CYS A 22 -13.60 3.65 3.41
C CYS A 22 -12.35 4.51 3.26
N GLU A 23 -12.19 5.55 4.10
CA GLU A 23 -11.00 6.40 4.10
C GLU A 23 -9.73 5.59 4.39
N LEU A 24 -9.76 4.74 5.43
CA LEU A 24 -8.64 3.88 5.79
C LEU A 24 -8.26 2.92 4.66
N ARG A 25 -9.25 2.34 3.97
CA ARG A 25 -9.02 1.48 2.80
C ARG A 25 -8.30 2.25 1.70
N ASP A 26 -8.74 3.47 1.41
CA ASP A 26 -8.18 4.27 0.33
C ASP A 26 -6.73 4.70 0.66
N GLU A 27 -6.42 5.00 1.92
CA GLU A 27 -5.05 5.23 2.40
C GLU A 27 -4.16 3.99 2.28
N LEU A 28 -4.66 2.82 2.66
CA LEU A 28 -3.94 1.55 2.50
C LEU A 28 -3.66 1.24 1.02
N CYS A 29 -4.61 1.51 0.13
CA CYS A 29 -4.40 1.39 -1.32
C CYS A 29 -3.28 2.32 -1.82
N LYS A 30 -3.28 3.60 -1.41
CA LYS A 30 -2.22 4.56 -1.76
C LYS A 30 -0.85 4.10 -1.25
N MET A 31 -0.78 3.62 -0.01
CA MET A 31 0.46 3.11 0.58
C MET A 31 0.97 1.86 -0.14
N SER A 32 0.07 0.93 -0.48
CA SER A 32 0.41 -0.28 -1.25
C SER A 32 1.00 0.07 -2.62
N LEU A 33 0.39 1.03 -3.33
CA LEU A 33 0.89 1.52 -4.62
C LEU A 33 2.27 2.18 -4.46
N SER A 34 2.44 3.06 -3.47
CA SER A 34 3.72 3.70 -3.20
C SER A 34 4.82 2.69 -2.84
N LEU A 35 4.50 1.64 -2.08
CA LEU A 35 5.44 0.55 -1.79
C LEU A 35 5.79 -0.24 -3.05
N HIS A 36 4.83 -0.46 -3.95
CA HIS A 36 5.09 -1.11 -5.22
C HIS A 36 6.00 -0.27 -6.13
N ASP A 37 5.77 1.05 -6.19
CA ASP A 37 6.64 1.99 -6.90
C ASP A 37 8.07 1.97 -6.32
N HIS A 38 8.20 1.95 -4.99
CA HIS A 38 9.50 1.83 -4.34
C HIS A 38 10.18 0.48 -4.60
N ALA A 39 9.43 -0.63 -4.58
CA ALA A 39 9.94 -1.95 -4.93
C ALA A 39 10.48 -1.99 -6.35
N PHE A 40 9.75 -1.38 -7.31
CA PHE A 40 10.18 -1.26 -8.70
C PHE A 40 11.44 -0.38 -8.86
N LEU A 41 11.54 0.71 -8.09
CA LEU A 41 12.73 1.57 -8.06
C LEU A 41 13.94 0.87 -7.44
N THR A 42 13.73 0.00 -6.44
CA THR A 42 14.81 -0.82 -5.87
C THR A 42 15.23 -1.96 -6.79
N ASP A 43 14.31 -2.53 -7.58
CA ASP A 43 14.62 -3.60 -8.55
C ASP A 43 15.49 -3.11 -9.71
N THR A 44 15.36 -1.85 -10.14
CA THR A 44 16.25 -1.29 -11.18
C THR A 44 17.69 -1.13 -10.68
N GLN A 45 17.89 -0.75 -9.41
CA GLN A 45 19.22 -0.70 -8.80
C GLN A 45 19.77 -2.11 -8.49
N ALA A 46 18.94 -3.02 -7.98
CA ALA A 46 19.32 -4.40 -7.72
C ALA A 46 19.70 -5.16 -9.01
N PHE A 47 18.95 -4.93 -10.10
CA PHE A 47 19.27 -5.48 -11.42
C PHE A 47 20.56 -4.89 -12.00
N ALA A 48 20.78 -3.58 -11.87
CA ALA A 48 22.02 -2.95 -12.33
C ALA A 48 23.25 -3.50 -11.57
N LEU A 49 23.17 -3.62 -10.25
CA LEU A 49 24.23 -4.20 -9.42
C LEU A 49 24.47 -5.68 -9.75
N ALA A 50 23.41 -6.49 -9.90
CA ALA A 50 23.53 -7.89 -10.29
C ALA A 50 24.15 -8.06 -11.69
N ARG A 51 23.80 -7.17 -12.64
CA ARG A 51 24.40 -7.16 -13.99
C ARG A 51 25.87 -6.79 -13.95
N ASP A 52 26.25 -5.81 -13.14
CA ASP A 52 27.63 -5.35 -13.03
C ASP A 52 28.51 -6.39 -12.30
N GLU A 53 27.98 -7.05 -11.26
CA GLU A 53 28.64 -8.19 -10.60
C GLU A 53 28.78 -9.39 -11.54
N ALA A 54 27.73 -9.76 -12.28
CA ALA A 54 27.80 -10.83 -13.27
C ALA A 54 28.84 -10.52 -14.36
N SER A 55 28.86 -9.27 -14.85
CA SER A 55 29.84 -8.80 -15.83
C SER A 55 31.27 -8.84 -15.29
N ALA A 56 31.48 -8.50 -14.02
CA ALA A 56 32.79 -8.59 -13.37
C ALA A 56 33.24 -10.05 -13.20
N LEU A 57 32.33 -10.96 -12.84
CA LEU A 57 32.60 -12.39 -12.73
C LEU A 57 33.03 -12.99 -14.08
N PHE A 58 32.29 -12.67 -15.15
CA PHE A 58 32.63 -13.12 -16.51
C PHE A 58 34.01 -12.63 -16.98
N ARG A 59 34.41 -11.40 -16.63
CA ARG A 59 35.76 -10.89 -16.95
C ARG A 59 36.87 -11.61 -16.17
N ARG A 60 36.60 -12.06 -14.94
CA ARG A 60 37.58 -12.77 -14.11
C ARG A 60 37.77 -14.23 -14.53
N MET A 61 36.75 -14.84 -15.12
CA MET A 61 36.79 -16.23 -15.59
C MET A 61 37.41 -16.39 -16.98
N ARG A 62 37.70 -15.30 -17.67
CA ARG A 62 38.26 -15.27 -19.02
C ARG A 62 39.72 -14.86 -18.97
#